data_AF-A0AAW7C796-F1
#
_entry.id   AF-A0AAW7C796-F1
#
_cell.length_a   1.000
_cell.length_b   1.000
_cell.length_c   1.000
_cell.angle_alpha   90.00
_cell.angle_beta   90.00
_cell.angle_gamma   90.00
#
_symmetry.space_group_name_H-M   'P 1'
#
loop_
_entity.id
_entity.type
_entity.pdbx_description
1 polymer ?
#
loop_
_entity_poly.entity_id
_entity_poly.type
_entity_poly.pdbx_seq_one_letter_code
_entity_poly.pdbx_strand_id
1 'polypeptide(L)'
;MLNNIRVSYKNFLFLFISLIFWSVISFIYNCSIPTDNKLVTLAIIAIILNLILIIQTYNIPFMLIFSVFCFNYSYIFTIPAFFPTKISGVGSYNNNELLVSVLFQLMIGIFALNYLFFINKKRFIANKYLVDKIDSFTLPKNTMFCLVGIFGYLFFLLLDNSGKETNLPFSFTFEYIFAFVMIFKLFAENTFRIKLLIHVMLISICIKTLLSAGRIEVIESLSLLFIFYYEKKVKPIWILLGSFLVNILMEFIFIARNVNGDTSWKTSKIFFDRLNPPPLILGNEGDVTQASMAMTGVVQNNVVSFAERLKSFFDMIISQFIPLGHIESFHDSNVARYIQEFATTLGGGYIYSQWYFWLGISGVIVISLVINQIIKVAYFGEQGTIISITCTYSLILFSRWFAYFFDFLIKIPLMLLLFLVVFKIVYSSKYREVDTINLRKYN
;
A
#
# COMPACT_ATOMS: atom_id res chain seq x y z
N MET A 1 -33.39 -6.49 -13.42
CA MET A 1 -32.25 -5.89 -12.70
C MET A 1 -31.32 -5.04 -13.59
N LEU A 2 -31.73 -4.67 -14.82
CA LEU A 2 -30.94 -3.89 -15.79
C LEU A 2 -31.46 -2.44 -16.04
N ASN A 3 -32.58 -2.05 -15.43
CA ASN A 3 -33.26 -0.77 -15.76
C ASN A 3 -32.70 0.49 -15.07
N ASN A 4 -31.58 0.40 -14.34
CA ASN A 4 -31.03 1.56 -13.62
C ASN A 4 -29.59 1.94 -14.01
N ILE A 5 -29.11 1.53 -15.19
CA ILE A 5 -27.85 2.08 -15.73
C ILE A 5 -28.17 3.39 -16.48
N ARG A 6 -28.65 4.42 -15.76
CA ARG A 6 -28.57 5.80 -16.27
C ARG A 6 -27.11 6.22 -16.20
N VAL A 7 -26.35 5.92 -17.25
CA VAL A 7 -25.02 6.52 -17.42
C VAL A 7 -25.23 8.02 -17.55
N SER A 8 -24.91 8.77 -16.50
CA SER A 8 -24.94 10.22 -16.56
C SER A 8 -24.08 10.69 -17.73
N TYR A 9 -24.51 11.70 -18.48
CA TYR A 9 -23.71 12.32 -19.55
C TYR A 9 -22.28 12.64 -19.10
N LYS A 10 -22.09 13.01 -17.83
CA LYS A 10 -20.77 13.23 -17.22
C LYS A 10 -19.89 11.98 -17.18
N ASN A 11 -20.47 10.81 -16.90
CA ASN A 11 -19.76 9.53 -16.89
C ASN A 11 -19.39 9.10 -18.31
N PHE A 12 -20.27 9.33 -19.29
CA PHE A 12 -19.98 9.05 -20.69
C PHE A 12 -18.87 9.95 -21.24
N LEU A 13 -18.98 11.27 -21.03
CA LEU A 13 -17.97 12.24 -21.46
C LEU A 13 -16.60 11.93 -20.84
N PHE A 14 -16.58 11.54 -19.57
CA PHE A 14 -15.33 11.18 -18.91
C PHE A 14 -14.77 9.83 -19.37
N LEU A 15 -15.62 8.83 -19.63
CA LEU A 15 -15.18 7.57 -20.27
C LEU A 15 -14.55 7.86 -21.63
N PHE A 16 -15.15 8.75 -22.42
CA PHE A 16 -14.63 9.16 -23.72
C PHE A 16 -13.27 9.88 -23.60
N ILE A 17 -13.14 10.84 -22.68
CA ILE A 17 -11.85 11.49 -22.37
C ILE A 17 -10.82 10.46 -21.90
N SER A 18 -11.24 9.49 -21.08
CA SER A 18 -10.38 8.41 -20.59
C SER A 18 -9.88 7.54 -21.74
N LEU A 19 -10.75 7.18 -22.68
CA LEU A 19 -10.39 6.41 -23.86
C LEU A 19 -9.42 7.17 -24.76
N ILE A 20 -9.67 8.46 -25.00
CA ILE A 20 -8.73 9.31 -25.76
C ILE A 20 -7.38 9.36 -25.05
N PHE A 21 -7.38 9.62 -23.75
CA PHE A 21 -6.16 9.66 -22.95
C PHE A 21 -5.37 8.34 -23.04
N TRP A 22 -6.07 7.20 -22.95
CA TRP A 22 -5.48 5.87 -23.11
C TRP A 22 -4.92 5.62 -24.49
N SER A 23 -5.65 6.00 -25.53
CA SER A 23 -5.18 5.90 -26.91
C SER A 23 -3.92 6.73 -27.13
N VAL A 24 -3.86 7.95 -26.58
CA VAL A 24 -2.69 8.84 -26.67
C VAL A 24 -1.49 8.25 -25.93
N ILE A 25 -1.64 7.81 -24.68
CA ILE A 25 -0.50 7.21 -23.95
C ILE A 25 -0.05 5.93 -24.63
N SER A 26 -0.98 5.06 -25.02
CA SER A 26 -0.63 3.81 -25.70
C SER A 26 0.06 4.08 -27.04
N PHE A 27 -0.35 5.13 -27.76
CA PHE A 27 0.35 5.58 -28.96
C PHE A 27 1.77 6.05 -28.64
N ILE A 28 1.96 6.91 -27.63
CA ILE A 28 3.29 7.38 -27.19
C ILE A 28 4.18 6.21 -26.78
N TYR A 29 3.63 5.24 -26.05
CA TYR A 29 4.36 4.04 -25.62
C TYR A 29 4.84 3.20 -26.82
N ASN A 30 3.97 2.99 -27.81
CA ASN A 30 4.24 2.11 -28.96
C ASN A 30 4.89 2.82 -30.17
N CYS A 31 4.90 4.15 -30.23
CA CYS A 31 5.49 4.87 -31.36
C CYS A 31 7.01 4.69 -31.45
N SER A 32 7.61 4.89 -32.62
CA SER A 32 9.06 4.69 -32.85
C SER A 32 9.94 5.86 -32.39
N ILE A 33 9.49 6.66 -31.41
CA ILE A 33 10.28 7.75 -30.81
C ILE A 33 11.43 7.16 -29.96
N PRO A 34 12.61 7.81 -29.88
CA PRO A 34 13.69 7.37 -28.98
C PRO A 34 13.22 7.14 -27.54
N THR A 35 13.74 6.09 -26.89
CA THR A 35 13.33 5.66 -25.54
C THR A 35 13.47 6.77 -24.50
N ASP A 36 14.52 7.58 -24.57
CA ASP A 36 14.74 8.69 -23.63
C ASP A 36 13.64 9.76 -23.75
N ASN A 37 13.24 10.10 -24.97
CA ASN A 37 12.13 11.03 -25.22
C ASN A 37 10.79 10.46 -24.73
N LYS A 38 10.57 9.13 -24.87
CA LYS A 38 9.40 8.46 -24.28
C LYS A 38 9.41 8.56 -22.76
N LEU A 39 10.55 8.30 -22.13
CA LEU A 39 10.72 8.36 -20.67
C LEU A 39 10.41 9.77 -20.15
N VAL A 40 10.97 10.81 -20.76
CA VAL A 40 10.67 12.22 -20.42
C VAL A 40 9.18 12.52 -20.54
N THR A 41 8.58 12.18 -21.68
CA THR A 41 7.17 12.48 -21.96
C THR A 41 6.25 11.80 -20.94
N LEU A 42 6.47 10.50 -20.70
CA LEU A 42 5.69 9.74 -19.73
C LEU A 42 5.92 10.21 -18.29
N ALA A 43 7.14 10.59 -17.92
CA ALA A 43 7.45 11.12 -16.59
C ALA A 43 6.69 12.42 -16.32
N ILE A 44 6.64 13.34 -17.29
CA ILE A 44 5.85 14.58 -17.18
C ILE A 44 4.36 14.27 -17.02
N ILE A 45 3.82 13.36 -17.83
CA ILE A 45 2.40 12.98 -17.73
C ILE A 45 2.12 12.33 -16.37
N ALA A 46 3.00 11.48 -15.86
CA ALA A 46 2.86 10.85 -14.55
C ALA A 46 2.87 11.89 -13.41
N ILE A 47 3.72 12.91 -13.48
CA ILE A 47 3.70 14.04 -12.52
C ILE A 47 2.34 14.74 -12.56
N ILE A 48 1.85 15.08 -13.76
CA ILE A 48 0.57 15.77 -13.93
C ILE A 48 -0.58 14.92 -13.36
N LEU A 49 -0.61 13.62 -13.66
CA LEU A 49 -1.63 12.70 -13.14
C LEU A 49 -1.63 12.61 -11.62
N ASN A 50 -0.45 12.57 -10.99
CA ASN A 50 -0.35 12.58 -9.53
C ASN A 50 -0.77 13.93 -8.94
N LEU A 51 -0.43 15.06 -9.58
CA LEU A 51 -0.89 16.37 -9.13
C LEU A 51 -2.42 16.49 -9.20
N ILE A 52 -3.04 15.98 -10.27
CA ILE A 52 -4.51 15.91 -10.36
C ILE A 52 -5.07 15.04 -9.23
N LEU A 53 -4.45 13.89 -8.95
CA LEU A 53 -4.87 13.00 -7.87
C LEU A 53 -4.81 13.70 -6.50
N ILE A 54 -3.73 14.42 -6.22
CA ILE A 54 -3.56 15.23 -4.99
C ILE A 54 -4.66 16.30 -4.89
N ILE A 55 -4.95 17.01 -6.00
CA ILE A 55 -6.01 18.02 -6.03
C ILE A 55 -7.38 17.40 -5.77
N GLN A 56 -7.67 16.24 -6.36
CA GLN A 56 -8.94 15.54 -6.20
C GLN A 56 -9.13 15.02 -4.77
N THR A 57 -8.06 14.60 -4.11
CA THR A 57 -8.07 14.03 -2.75
C THR A 57 -7.78 15.05 -1.66
N TYR A 58 -7.53 16.32 -1.99
CA TYR A 58 -7.19 17.38 -1.03
C TYR A 58 -8.12 17.43 0.20
N ASN A 59 -9.43 17.22 0.02
CA ASN A 59 -10.42 17.26 1.10
C ASN A 59 -10.70 15.89 1.76
N ILE A 60 -9.94 14.85 1.41
CA ILE A 60 -10.08 13.48 1.90
C ILE A 60 -8.75 13.11 2.58
N PRO A 61 -8.61 13.36 3.90
CA PRO A 61 -7.29 13.47 4.53
C PRO A 61 -6.39 12.24 4.37
N PHE A 62 -6.91 11.03 4.60
CA PHE A 62 -6.12 9.81 4.44
C PHE A 62 -5.75 9.55 2.97
N MET A 63 -6.66 9.80 2.03
CA MET A 63 -6.36 9.66 0.60
C MET A 63 -5.37 10.70 0.09
N LEU A 64 -5.29 11.87 0.72
CA LEU A 64 -4.25 12.85 0.44
C LEU A 64 -2.86 12.31 0.82
N ILE A 65 -2.74 11.65 1.99
CA ILE A 65 -1.49 10.97 2.40
C ILE A 65 -1.09 9.93 1.35
N PHE A 66 -2.04 9.06 0.98
CA PHE A 66 -1.80 8.03 -0.04
C PHE A 66 -1.40 8.62 -1.41
N SER A 67 -2.02 9.73 -1.82
CA SER A 67 -1.72 10.41 -3.09
C SER A 67 -0.33 11.04 -3.10
N VAL A 68 0.10 11.64 -1.98
CA VAL A 68 1.46 12.17 -1.83
C VAL A 68 2.49 11.04 -1.83
N PHE A 69 2.17 9.90 -1.21
CA PHE A 69 3.03 8.71 -1.29
C PHE A 69 3.19 8.21 -2.74
N CYS A 70 2.09 8.09 -3.50
CA CYS A 70 2.13 7.73 -4.92
C CYS A 70 2.98 8.71 -5.73
N PHE A 71 2.88 10.01 -5.43
CA PHE A 71 3.70 11.05 -6.06
C PHE A 71 5.18 10.84 -5.81
N ASN A 72 5.61 10.56 -4.57
CA ASN A 72 7.02 10.31 -4.25
C ASN A 72 7.61 9.13 -5.04
N TYR A 73 6.87 8.03 -5.14
CA TYR A 73 7.31 6.86 -5.92
C TYR A 73 7.25 7.09 -7.44
N SER A 74 6.40 7.99 -7.92
CA SER A 74 6.39 8.39 -9.33
C SER A 74 7.50 9.40 -9.66
N TYR A 75 7.88 10.23 -8.70
CA TYR A 75 8.89 11.28 -8.87
C TYR A 75 10.27 10.72 -9.19
N ILE A 76 10.62 9.53 -8.69
CA ILE A 76 11.93 8.92 -8.92
C ILE A 76 12.23 8.74 -10.42
N PHE A 77 11.22 8.52 -11.26
CA PHE A 77 11.37 8.37 -12.71
C PHE A 77 11.82 9.66 -13.41
N THR A 78 11.61 10.82 -12.78
CA THR A 78 12.06 12.10 -13.34
C THR A 78 13.58 12.23 -13.33
N ILE A 79 14.26 11.55 -12.41
CA ILE A 79 15.71 11.58 -12.30
C ILE A 79 16.36 11.02 -13.58
N PRO A 80 16.17 9.73 -13.95
CA PRO A 80 16.76 9.17 -15.16
C PRO A 80 16.15 9.75 -16.45
N ALA A 81 14.97 10.38 -16.37
CA ALA A 81 14.35 11.06 -17.51
C ALA A 81 15.12 12.34 -17.90
N PHE A 82 15.52 13.15 -16.92
CA PHE A 82 16.15 14.45 -17.17
C PHE A 82 17.66 14.45 -16.98
N PHE A 83 18.21 13.44 -16.31
CA PHE A 83 19.63 13.34 -15.99
C PHE A 83 20.17 11.95 -16.34
N PRO A 84 21.44 11.83 -16.78
CA PRO A 84 22.09 10.56 -17.07
C PRO A 84 22.48 9.81 -15.79
N THR A 85 21.50 9.55 -14.93
CA THR A 85 21.66 9.02 -13.57
C THR A 85 20.83 7.76 -13.41
N LYS A 86 21.44 6.69 -12.90
CA LYS A 86 20.73 5.46 -12.53
C LYS A 86 20.06 5.62 -11.18
N ILE A 87 18.97 4.87 -10.97
CA ILE A 87 18.15 4.95 -9.74
C ILE A 87 18.39 3.83 -8.74
N SER A 88 19.23 2.84 -9.06
CA SER A 88 19.61 1.77 -8.14
C SER A 88 21.02 1.28 -8.44
N GLY A 89 21.76 0.90 -7.40
CA GLY A 89 23.11 0.35 -7.49
C GLY A 89 23.14 -1.08 -8.00
N VAL A 90 21.98 -1.74 -8.09
CA VAL A 90 21.87 -3.10 -8.64
C VAL A 90 21.87 -3.04 -10.17
N GLY A 91 22.79 -3.79 -10.79
CA GLY A 91 23.05 -3.71 -12.23
C GLY A 91 22.06 -4.48 -13.12
N SER A 92 21.36 -5.49 -12.58
CA SER A 92 20.44 -6.32 -13.37
C SER A 92 19.23 -5.50 -13.84
N TYR A 93 18.86 -5.65 -15.12
CA TYR A 93 17.67 -5.05 -15.74
C TYR A 93 17.56 -3.51 -15.64
N ASN A 94 18.61 -2.79 -15.22
CA ASN A 94 18.59 -1.34 -14.96
C ASN A 94 18.82 -0.52 -16.26
N ASN A 95 17.79 -0.45 -17.11
CA ASN A 95 17.80 0.27 -18.39
C ASN A 95 16.53 1.12 -18.65
N ASN A 96 16.61 2.07 -19.58
CA ASN A 96 15.53 3.04 -19.84
C ASN A 96 14.28 2.42 -20.48
N GLU A 97 14.42 1.33 -21.24
CA GLU A 97 13.27 0.64 -21.87
C GLU A 97 12.36 -0.01 -20.82
N LEU A 98 12.95 -0.64 -19.81
CA LEU A 98 12.23 -1.21 -18.69
C LEU A 98 11.68 -0.12 -17.77
N LEU A 99 12.38 0.99 -17.58
CA LEU A 99 11.84 2.16 -16.86
C LEU A 99 10.55 2.68 -17.51
N VAL A 100 10.56 2.84 -18.83
CA VAL A 100 9.38 3.25 -19.61
C VAL A 100 8.22 2.26 -19.40
N SER A 101 8.51 0.97 -19.42
CA SER A 101 7.50 -0.08 -19.21
C SER A 101 6.90 -0.07 -17.82
N VAL A 102 7.73 0.06 -16.77
CA VAL A 102 7.25 0.15 -15.38
C VAL A 102 6.46 1.43 -15.14
N LEU A 103 6.93 2.57 -15.67
CA LEU A 103 6.24 3.85 -15.55
C LEU A 103 4.86 3.79 -16.21
N PHE A 104 4.75 3.17 -17.39
CA PHE A 104 3.48 2.96 -18.06
C PHE A 104 2.50 2.13 -17.21
N GLN A 105 2.97 1.05 -16.56
CA GLN A 105 2.15 0.25 -15.65
C GLN A 105 1.65 1.07 -14.45
N LEU A 106 2.53 1.89 -13.85
CA LEU A 106 2.20 2.77 -12.73
C LEU A 106 1.14 3.82 -13.13
N MET A 107 1.26 4.39 -14.33
CA MET A 107 0.31 5.37 -14.87
C MET A 107 -1.09 4.78 -15.04
N ILE A 108 -1.23 3.50 -15.39
CA ILE A 108 -2.53 2.79 -15.41
C ILE A 108 -3.18 2.81 -14.04
N GLY A 109 -2.43 2.47 -13.00
CA GLY A 109 -2.90 2.53 -11.62
C GLY A 109 -3.34 3.93 -11.18
N ILE A 110 -2.47 4.93 -11.37
CA ILE A 110 -2.73 6.32 -10.98
C ILE A 110 -3.94 6.88 -11.74
N PHE A 111 -4.07 6.55 -13.01
CA PHE A 111 -5.22 6.96 -13.81
C PHE A 111 -6.52 6.32 -13.29
N ALA A 112 -6.50 5.03 -12.95
CA ALA A 112 -7.66 4.35 -12.39
C ALA A 112 -8.11 4.99 -11.06
N LEU A 113 -7.17 5.45 -10.23
CA LEU A 113 -7.46 6.21 -9.01
C LEU A 113 -8.08 7.58 -9.32
N ASN A 114 -7.49 8.35 -10.25
CA ASN A 114 -8.09 9.61 -10.71
C ASN A 114 -9.52 9.41 -11.23
N TYR A 115 -9.76 8.32 -11.96
CA TYR A 115 -11.09 7.98 -12.47
C TYR A 115 -12.08 7.73 -11.33
N LEU A 116 -11.66 6.97 -10.30
CA LEU A 116 -12.47 6.69 -9.12
C LEU A 116 -12.91 7.97 -8.40
N PHE A 117 -11.95 8.87 -8.10
CA PHE A 117 -12.22 10.11 -7.36
C PHE A 117 -12.99 11.12 -8.16
N PHE A 118 -12.76 11.21 -9.47
CA PHE A 118 -13.53 12.08 -10.37
C PHE A 118 -15.02 11.72 -10.35
N ILE A 119 -15.36 10.45 -10.59
CA ILE A 119 -16.77 10.00 -10.69
C ILE A 119 -17.48 10.08 -9.35
N ASN A 120 -16.78 9.74 -8.26
CA ASN A 120 -17.40 9.63 -6.94
C ASN A 120 -17.11 10.83 -6.04
N LYS A 121 -16.64 11.96 -6.58
CA LYS A 121 -16.19 13.14 -5.82
C LYS A 121 -17.16 13.55 -4.71
N LYS A 122 -18.46 13.68 -5.04
CA LYS A 122 -19.49 14.06 -4.07
C LYS A 122 -19.62 13.06 -2.92
N ARG A 123 -19.59 11.75 -3.23
CA ARG A 123 -19.72 10.68 -2.22
C ARG A 123 -18.50 10.62 -1.32
N PHE A 124 -17.31 10.81 -1.87
CA PHE A 124 -16.09 10.87 -1.08
C PHE A 124 -16.08 12.08 -0.15
N ILE A 125 -16.48 13.26 -0.61
CA ILE A 125 -16.58 14.45 0.25
C ILE A 125 -17.57 14.22 1.40
N ALA A 126 -18.69 13.55 1.12
CA ALA A 126 -19.69 13.22 2.14
C ALA A 126 -19.21 12.18 3.16
N ASN A 127 -18.34 11.24 2.75
CA ASN A 127 -17.82 10.16 3.60
C ASN A 127 -16.32 10.31 3.88
N LYS A 128 -15.79 11.53 3.90
CA LYS A 128 -14.34 11.80 3.79
C LYS A 128 -13.45 11.24 4.90
N TYR A 129 -14.01 10.76 6.01
CA TYR A 129 -13.27 10.26 7.16
C TYR A 129 -13.45 8.75 7.33
N LEU A 130 -12.35 7.99 7.32
CA LEU A 130 -12.34 6.57 7.62
C LEU A 130 -12.65 6.28 9.08
N VAL A 131 -12.29 7.20 10.00
CA VAL A 131 -12.56 7.05 11.43
C VAL A 131 -14.06 6.93 11.74
N ASP A 132 -14.93 7.54 10.93
CA ASP A 132 -16.38 7.42 11.10
C ASP A 132 -16.86 5.97 10.91
N LYS A 133 -16.19 5.20 10.05
CA LYS A 133 -16.50 3.78 9.82
C LYS A 133 -16.02 2.90 10.97
N ILE A 134 -14.88 3.27 11.57
CA ILE A 134 -14.30 2.56 12.71
C ILE A 134 -15.11 2.84 13.98
N ASP A 135 -15.44 4.11 14.24
CA ASP A 135 -16.17 4.51 15.45
C ASP A 135 -17.66 4.12 15.40
N SER A 136 -18.23 3.85 14.23
CA SER A 136 -19.58 3.30 14.08
C SER A 136 -19.68 1.79 14.32
N PHE A 137 -18.56 1.11 14.61
CA PHE A 137 -18.56 -0.31 14.96
C PHE A 137 -19.19 -0.53 16.33
N THR A 138 -20.36 -1.16 16.38
CA THR A 138 -21.15 -1.37 17.59
C THR A 138 -21.07 -2.82 18.07
N LEU A 139 -19.96 -3.17 18.71
CA LEU A 139 -19.86 -4.38 19.54
C LEU A 139 -19.63 -3.95 20.99
N PRO A 140 -20.28 -4.60 21.99
CA PRO A 140 -20.09 -4.21 23.37
C PRO A 140 -18.63 -4.39 23.78
N LYS A 141 -18.16 -3.41 24.53
CA LYS A 141 -16.78 -3.33 24.94
C LYS A 141 -16.48 -4.46 25.90
N ASN A 142 -15.34 -5.12 25.70
CA ASN A 142 -15.00 -6.33 26.44
C ASN A 142 -13.52 -6.33 26.81
N THR A 143 -13.27 -6.35 28.12
CA THR A 143 -11.94 -6.42 28.72
C THR A 143 -11.17 -7.68 28.32
N MET A 144 -11.84 -8.81 28.05
CA MET A 144 -11.16 -10.02 27.58
C MET A 144 -10.51 -9.82 26.20
N PHE A 145 -11.17 -9.12 25.29
CA PHE A 145 -10.61 -8.83 23.96
C PHE A 145 -9.55 -7.72 24.00
N CYS A 146 -9.67 -6.80 24.97
CA CYS A 146 -8.59 -5.87 25.29
C CYS A 146 -7.32 -6.62 25.71
N LEU A 147 -7.47 -7.65 26.56
CA LEU A 147 -6.36 -8.51 26.98
C LEU A 147 -5.79 -9.32 25.81
N VAL A 148 -6.62 -9.90 24.92
CA VAL A 148 -6.13 -10.58 23.71
C VAL A 148 -5.32 -9.62 22.83
N GLY A 149 -5.77 -8.39 22.63
CA GLY A 149 -5.02 -7.38 21.89
C GLY A 149 -3.68 -7.02 22.55
N ILE A 150 -3.67 -6.82 23.87
CA ILE A 150 -2.45 -6.50 24.64
C ILE A 150 -1.48 -7.69 24.68
N PHE A 151 -1.95 -8.90 25.00
CA PHE A 151 -1.10 -10.09 25.04
C PHE A 151 -0.63 -10.48 23.66
N GLY A 152 -1.45 -10.36 22.61
CA GLY A 152 -1.03 -10.54 21.22
C GLY A 152 0.08 -9.55 20.86
N TYR A 153 -0.10 -8.27 21.20
CA TYR A 153 0.92 -7.24 21.00
C TYR A 153 2.25 -7.55 21.72
N LEU A 154 2.17 -7.87 23.02
CA LEU A 154 3.35 -8.18 23.84
C LEU A 154 4.04 -9.46 23.37
N PHE A 155 3.27 -10.50 23.03
CA PHE A 155 3.77 -11.76 22.51
C PHE A 155 4.54 -11.55 21.19
N PHE A 156 3.99 -10.75 20.28
CA PHE A 156 4.67 -10.43 19.02
C PHE A 156 5.93 -9.58 19.22
N LEU A 157 5.93 -8.63 20.16
CA LEU A 157 7.14 -7.87 20.50
C LEU A 157 8.25 -8.78 21.06
N LEU A 158 7.89 -9.83 21.81
CA LEU A 158 8.81 -10.79 22.39
C LEU A 158 9.34 -11.82 21.36
N LEU A 159 8.51 -12.17 20.37
CA LEU A 159 8.88 -13.11 19.30
C LEU A 159 9.61 -12.47 18.12
N ASP A 160 9.52 -11.15 17.96
CA ASP A 160 10.17 -10.43 16.87
C ASP A 160 11.69 -10.42 17.06
N ASN A 161 12.31 -11.49 16.60
CA ASN A 161 13.75 -11.66 16.38
C ASN A 161 14.15 -11.15 14.99
N SER A 162 13.67 -9.97 14.59
CA SER A 162 14.01 -9.34 13.32
C SER A 162 15.53 -9.34 13.10
N GLY A 163 15.98 -10.17 12.16
CA GLY A 163 17.39 -10.32 11.77
C GLY A 163 18.12 -11.58 12.27
N LYS A 164 17.48 -12.51 12.99
CA LYS A 164 18.06 -13.84 13.25
C LYS A 164 17.25 -14.91 12.52
N GLU A 165 17.93 -15.74 11.72
CA GLU A 165 17.35 -16.97 11.18
C GLU A 165 16.81 -17.78 12.35
N THR A 166 15.49 -17.82 12.48
CA THR A 166 14.83 -18.70 13.42
C THR A 166 14.39 -19.92 12.63
N ASN A 167 14.86 -21.10 13.01
CA ASN A 167 14.41 -22.41 12.50
C ASN A 167 12.95 -22.73 12.90
N LEU A 168 12.13 -21.71 13.12
CA LEU A 168 10.72 -21.88 13.43
C LEU A 168 9.97 -22.15 12.11
N PRO A 169 9.08 -23.16 12.08
CA PRO A 169 8.33 -23.52 10.86
C PRO A 169 7.38 -22.41 10.37
N PHE A 170 7.16 -21.36 11.17
CA PHE A 170 6.30 -20.23 10.86
C PHE A 170 7.06 -18.92 11.07
N SER A 171 7.23 -18.11 10.01
CA SER A 171 7.61 -16.71 10.15
C SER A 171 6.32 -15.87 10.24
N PHE A 172 5.98 -15.40 11.44
CA PHE A 172 4.90 -14.43 11.55
C PHE A 172 5.40 -13.07 11.09
N THR A 173 4.75 -12.49 10.08
CA THR A 173 5.01 -11.10 9.68
C THR A 173 4.66 -10.15 10.81
N PHE A 174 5.59 -9.26 11.17
CA PHE A 174 5.44 -8.31 12.27
C PHE A 174 4.14 -7.49 12.18
N GLU A 175 3.64 -7.26 10.97
CA GLU A 175 2.45 -6.48 10.65
C GLU A 175 1.14 -7.06 11.23
N TYR A 176 1.12 -8.33 11.66
CA TYR A 176 -0.01 -8.85 12.44
C TYR A 176 -0.24 -8.06 13.74
N ILE A 177 0.79 -7.39 14.26
CA ILE A 177 0.68 -6.51 15.43
C ILE A 177 -0.34 -5.38 15.22
N PHE A 178 -0.44 -4.86 13.99
CA PHE A 178 -1.37 -3.78 13.64
C PHE A 178 -2.82 -4.25 13.65
N ALA A 179 -3.08 -5.53 13.33
CA ALA A 179 -4.40 -6.12 13.42
C ALA A 179 -4.85 -6.21 14.89
N PHE A 180 -3.93 -6.56 15.80
CA PHE A 180 -4.22 -6.57 17.24
C PHE A 180 -4.50 -5.16 17.78
N VAL A 181 -3.75 -4.14 17.34
CA VAL A 181 -4.03 -2.74 17.71
C VAL A 181 -5.40 -2.31 17.16
N MET A 182 -5.77 -2.74 15.96
CA MET A 182 -7.08 -2.48 15.37
C MET A 182 -8.21 -3.12 16.19
N ILE A 183 -8.08 -4.40 16.54
CA ILE A 183 -9.02 -5.12 17.42
C ILE A 183 -9.12 -4.40 18.77
N PHE A 184 -7.99 -4.02 19.35
CA PHE A 184 -7.95 -3.29 20.61
C PHE A 184 -8.75 -1.97 20.53
N LYS A 185 -8.56 -1.16 19.46
CA LYS A 185 -9.35 0.07 19.24
C LYS A 185 -10.85 -0.19 19.09
N LEU A 186 -11.24 -1.29 18.44
CA LEU A 186 -12.64 -1.61 18.17
C LEU A 186 -13.40 -2.08 19.42
N PHE A 187 -12.74 -2.81 20.33
CA PHE A 187 -13.39 -3.42 21.49
C PHE A 187 -13.10 -2.72 22.83
N ALA A 188 -12.13 -1.82 22.89
CA ALA A 188 -11.80 -1.12 24.12
C ALA A 188 -12.71 0.09 24.40
N GLU A 189 -12.81 0.47 25.68
CA GLU A 189 -13.47 1.70 26.05
C GLU A 189 -12.76 2.94 25.53
N ASN A 190 -13.53 3.90 25.02
CA ASN A 190 -13.02 5.17 24.53
C ASN A 190 -12.62 6.12 25.68
N THR A 191 -11.84 5.63 26.64
CA THR A 191 -11.31 6.41 27.77
C THR A 191 -9.96 7.01 27.43
N PHE A 192 -9.55 8.04 28.18
CA PHE A 192 -8.23 8.65 28.03
C PHE A 192 -7.10 7.62 28.18
N ARG A 193 -7.21 6.68 29.14
CA ARG A 193 -6.19 5.66 29.41
C ARG A 193 -5.98 4.72 28.22
N ILE A 194 -7.06 4.28 27.58
CA ILE A 194 -7.00 3.42 26.38
C ILE A 194 -6.39 4.17 25.21
N LYS A 195 -6.76 5.44 25.01
CA LYS A 195 -6.13 6.27 23.98
C LYS A 195 -4.64 6.39 24.21
N LEU A 196 -4.22 6.72 25.43
CA LEU A 196 -2.81 6.82 25.80
C LEU A 196 -2.07 5.51 25.54
N LEU A 197 -2.66 4.36 25.89
CA LEU A 197 -2.06 3.06 25.67
C LEU A 197 -1.85 2.77 24.17
N ILE A 198 -2.84 3.04 23.31
CA ILE A 198 -2.69 2.88 21.85
C ILE A 198 -1.56 3.78 21.31
N HIS A 199 -1.44 5.02 21.81
CA HIS A 199 -0.34 5.90 21.43
C HIS A 199 1.01 5.33 21.85
N VAL A 200 1.13 4.86 23.09
CA VAL A 200 2.38 4.25 23.60
C VAL A 200 2.75 3.02 22.78
N MET A 201 1.79 2.14 22.47
CA MET A 201 2.03 0.94 21.65
C MET A 201 2.58 1.34 20.26
N LEU A 202 1.85 2.16 19.51
CA LEU A 202 2.25 2.54 18.15
C LEU A 202 3.53 3.39 18.10
N ILE A 203 3.75 4.30 19.05
CA ILE A 203 4.99 5.08 19.13
C ILE A 203 6.18 4.18 19.49
N SER A 204 6.00 3.18 20.35
CA SER A 204 7.08 2.25 20.68
C SER A 204 7.49 1.39 19.48
N ILE A 205 6.53 0.99 18.62
CA ILE A 205 6.84 0.38 17.31
C ILE A 205 7.69 1.35 16.48
N CYS A 206 7.26 2.60 16.32
CA CYS A 206 8.01 3.59 15.54
C CYS A 206 9.46 3.73 16.03
N ILE A 207 9.67 3.85 17.35
CA ILE A 207 11.02 3.97 17.93
C ILE A 207 11.84 2.72 17.64
N LYS A 208 11.30 1.52 17.92
CA LYS A 208 11.98 0.24 17.64
C LYS A 208 12.39 0.15 16.18
N THR A 209 11.45 0.37 15.27
CA THR A 209 11.67 0.27 13.83
C THR A 209 12.71 1.28 13.35
N LEU A 210 12.65 2.54 13.79
CA LEU A 210 13.64 3.55 13.41
C LEU A 210 15.04 3.22 13.92
N LEU A 211 15.17 2.69 15.15
CA LEU A 211 16.44 2.21 15.70
C LEU A 211 17.01 1.04 14.89
N SER A 212 16.14 0.17 14.37
CA SER A 212 16.48 -0.93 13.46
C SER A 212 16.55 -0.52 11.98
N ALA A 213 16.57 0.79 11.67
CA ALA A 213 16.61 1.34 10.31
C ALA A 213 15.42 1.02 9.40
N GLY A 214 14.36 0.41 9.92
CA GLY A 214 13.10 0.19 9.20
C GLY A 214 12.31 1.47 9.01
N ARG A 215 11.38 1.47 8.06
CA ARG A 215 10.61 2.67 7.67
C ARG A 215 9.12 2.40 7.47
N ILE A 216 8.76 1.17 7.15
CA ILE A 216 7.43 0.85 6.63
C ILE A 216 6.43 0.75 7.79
N GLU A 217 6.82 0.07 8.85
CA GLU A 217 6.06 -0.11 10.08
C GLU A 217 5.84 1.24 10.79
N VAL A 218 6.76 2.20 10.60
CA VAL A 218 6.60 3.60 11.05
C VAL A 218 5.45 4.25 10.30
N ILE A 219 5.40 4.14 8.97
CA ILE A 219 4.33 4.70 8.14
C ILE A 219 2.98 4.08 8.52
N GLU A 220 2.92 2.77 8.74
CA GLU A 220 1.71 2.05 9.13
C GLU A 220 1.22 2.46 10.53
N SER A 221 2.14 2.54 11.50
CA SER A 221 1.85 2.99 12.87
C SER A 221 1.31 4.43 12.89
N LEU A 222 1.97 5.34 12.17
CA LEU A 222 1.54 6.73 12.05
C LEU A 222 0.21 6.85 11.29
N SER A 223 -0.03 6.00 10.29
CA SER A 223 -1.30 5.94 9.56
C SER A 223 -2.46 5.51 10.48
N LEU A 224 -2.25 4.51 11.33
CA LEU A 224 -3.23 4.09 12.34
C LEU A 224 -3.52 5.20 13.34
N LEU A 225 -2.48 5.84 13.91
CA LEU A 225 -2.65 6.97 14.82
C LEU A 225 -3.42 8.10 14.14
N PHE A 226 -3.06 8.41 12.90
CA PHE A 226 -3.71 9.45 12.11
C PHE A 226 -5.19 9.16 11.95
N ILE A 227 -5.56 7.97 11.43
CA ILE A 227 -6.97 7.60 11.27
C ILE A 227 -7.70 7.63 12.61
N PHE A 228 -7.16 7.00 13.66
CA PHE A 228 -7.88 6.87 14.92
C PHE A 228 -8.13 8.19 15.65
N TYR A 229 -7.22 9.16 15.55
CA TYR A 229 -7.23 10.32 16.46
C TYR A 229 -7.06 11.69 15.81
N TYR A 230 -6.51 11.75 14.59
CA TYR A 230 -6.08 13.01 13.98
C TYR A 230 -6.73 13.31 12.62
N GLU A 231 -7.37 12.35 11.97
CA GLU A 231 -7.96 12.48 10.62
C GLU A 231 -8.93 13.66 10.51
N LYS A 232 -9.76 13.88 11.54
CA LYS A 232 -10.71 15.00 11.61
C LYS A 232 -10.08 16.32 12.06
N LYS A 233 -8.92 16.27 12.71
CA LYS A 233 -8.28 17.43 13.37
C LYS A 233 -7.25 18.12 12.47
N VAL A 234 -6.57 17.35 11.63
CA VAL A 234 -5.48 17.85 10.79
C VAL A 234 -6.06 18.43 9.50
N LYS A 235 -5.75 19.70 9.24
CA LYS A 235 -6.12 20.34 7.96
C LYS A 235 -5.26 19.78 6.83
N PRO A 236 -5.79 19.66 5.60
CA PRO A 236 -5.04 19.16 4.44
C PRO A 236 -3.68 19.82 4.19
N ILE A 237 -3.58 21.13 4.40
CA ILE A 237 -2.33 21.87 4.23
C ILE A 237 -1.21 21.35 5.13
N TRP A 238 -1.52 20.91 6.34
CA TRP A 238 -0.54 20.35 7.27
C TRP A 238 -0.08 18.95 6.86
N ILE A 239 -0.92 18.20 6.14
CA ILE A 239 -0.53 16.91 5.55
C ILE A 239 0.52 17.13 4.46
N LEU A 240 0.32 18.13 3.60
CA LEU A 240 1.27 18.48 2.53
C LEU A 240 2.59 18.98 3.11
N LEU A 241 2.54 19.96 4.02
CA LEU A 241 3.72 20.50 4.69
C LEU A 241 4.47 19.42 5.49
N GLY A 242 3.73 18.58 6.22
CA GLY A 242 4.30 17.47 6.98
C GLY A 242 4.98 16.45 6.08
N SER A 243 4.35 16.06 4.96
CA SER A 243 4.95 15.12 4.00
C SER A 243 6.22 15.68 3.36
N PHE A 244 6.22 16.97 3.03
CA PHE A 244 7.41 17.67 2.52
C PHE A 244 8.54 17.68 3.56
N LEU A 245 8.22 18.02 4.82
CA LEU A 245 9.20 18.04 5.91
C LEU A 245 9.76 16.64 6.18
N VAL A 246 8.92 15.60 6.18
CA VAL A 246 9.35 14.21 6.35
C VAL A 246 10.29 13.78 5.23
N ASN A 247 9.98 14.11 3.97
CA ASN A 247 10.89 13.82 2.85
C ASN A 247 12.27 14.46 3.04
N ILE A 248 12.31 15.75 3.43
CA ILE A 248 13.57 16.46 3.72
C ILE A 248 14.31 15.82 4.90
N LEU A 249 13.61 15.53 5.99
CA LEU A 249 14.20 14.93 7.19
C LEU A 249 14.78 13.54 6.89
N MET A 250 14.08 12.72 6.10
CA MET A 250 14.55 11.39 5.71
C MET A 250 15.82 11.47 4.85
N GLU A 251 15.95 12.48 3.98
CA GLU A 251 17.21 12.73 3.27
C GLU A 251 18.33 13.16 4.22
N PHE A 252 18.07 14.06 5.17
CA PHE A 252 19.08 14.42 6.18
C PHE A 252 19.53 13.21 7.00
N ILE A 253 18.60 12.33 7.40
CA ILE A 253 18.93 11.09 8.11
C ILE A 253 19.76 10.16 7.21
N PHE A 254 19.39 10.02 5.93
CA PHE A 254 20.17 9.24 4.97
C PHE A 254 21.60 9.76 4.83
N ILE A 255 21.75 11.08 4.66
CA ILE A 255 23.05 11.75 4.55
C ILE A 255 23.86 11.54 5.84
N ALA A 256 23.27 11.79 7.00
CA ALA A 256 23.90 11.65 8.31
C ALA A 256 24.40 10.22 8.59
N ARG A 257 23.66 9.20 8.10
CA ARG A 257 24.06 7.80 8.25
C ARG A 257 25.21 7.40 7.32
N ASN A 258 25.41 8.13 6.23
CA ASN A 258 26.45 7.85 5.23
C ASN A 258 27.65 8.81 5.35
N VAL A 259 27.80 9.54 6.47
CA VAL A 259 28.88 10.52 6.70
C VAL A 259 30.28 9.91 6.62
N ASN A 260 30.43 8.60 6.84
CA ASN A 260 31.71 7.89 6.77
C ASN A 260 32.01 7.29 5.38
N GLY A 261 31.16 7.53 4.36
CA GLY A 261 31.38 7.09 2.99
C GLY A 261 31.47 8.29 2.01
N ASP A 262 32.12 8.08 0.86
CA ASP A 262 32.32 9.07 -0.22
C ASP A 262 31.02 9.63 -0.87
N THR A 263 29.84 9.23 -0.37
CA THR A 263 28.56 9.31 -1.10
C THR A 263 27.44 10.09 -0.42
N SER A 264 27.68 10.86 0.64
CA SER A 264 26.57 11.36 1.48
C SER A 264 25.62 12.36 0.77
N TRP A 265 26.11 13.49 0.25
CA TRP A 265 25.23 14.51 -0.39
C TRP A 265 25.06 14.30 -1.89
N LYS A 266 26.12 13.85 -2.57
CA LYS A 266 26.17 13.75 -4.04
C LYS A 266 25.19 12.74 -4.61
N THR A 267 24.73 11.77 -3.82
CA THR A 267 23.81 10.70 -4.25
C THR A 267 22.38 10.85 -3.71
N SER A 268 22.08 11.95 -3.01
CA SER A 268 20.74 12.25 -2.48
C SER A 268 19.73 12.45 -3.61
N LYS A 269 18.51 11.93 -3.46
CA LYS A 269 17.45 12.13 -4.47
C LYS A 269 16.94 13.57 -4.54
N ILE A 270 17.12 14.36 -3.46
CA ILE A 270 16.63 15.74 -3.38
C ILE A 270 17.77 16.74 -3.65
N PHE A 271 18.95 16.49 -3.09
CA PHE A 271 20.03 17.49 -3.03
C PHE A 271 21.21 17.22 -3.98
N PHE A 272 21.11 16.24 -4.90
CA PHE A 272 22.18 15.98 -5.85
C PHE A 272 22.48 17.19 -6.76
N ASP A 273 23.75 17.29 -7.19
CA ASP A 273 24.18 18.31 -8.15
C ASP A 273 23.55 18.02 -9.52
N ARG A 274 22.59 18.85 -9.94
CA ARG A 274 21.92 18.69 -11.24
C ARG A 274 22.78 19.14 -12.43
N LEU A 275 23.80 19.96 -12.20
CA LEU A 275 24.73 20.40 -13.23
C LEU A 275 25.78 19.33 -13.51
N ASN A 276 26.20 18.60 -12.46
CA ASN A 276 27.08 17.44 -12.56
C ASN A 276 26.42 16.22 -11.89
N PRO A 277 25.37 15.66 -12.52
CA PRO A 277 24.58 14.60 -11.91
C PRO A 277 25.43 13.37 -11.60
N PRO A 278 25.25 12.76 -10.41
CA PRO A 278 25.97 11.55 -10.07
C PRO A 278 25.57 10.43 -11.05
N PRO A 279 26.44 9.43 -11.26
CA PRO A 279 26.08 8.27 -12.05
C PRO A 279 24.93 7.46 -11.41
N LEU A 280 24.72 7.63 -10.10
CA LEU A 280 23.78 6.86 -9.30
C LEU A 280 23.15 7.72 -8.20
N ILE A 281 21.83 7.60 -8.06
CA ILE A 281 21.07 8.05 -6.88
C ILE A 281 20.56 6.84 -6.14
N LEU A 282 20.71 6.87 -4.81
CA LEU A 282 20.31 5.77 -3.93
C LEU A 282 19.05 6.16 -3.18
N GLY A 283 18.08 5.24 -3.14
CA GLY A 283 16.82 5.47 -2.45
C GLY A 283 15.91 4.25 -2.54
N ASN A 284 15.00 4.15 -1.57
CA ASN A 284 14.08 3.03 -1.49
C ASN A 284 13.15 2.98 -2.72
N GLU A 285 12.70 4.13 -3.20
CA GLU A 285 11.89 4.25 -4.41
C GLU A 285 12.65 3.75 -5.65
N GLY A 286 13.97 3.97 -5.68
CA GLY A 286 14.85 3.51 -6.72
C GLY A 286 15.00 1.98 -6.73
N ASP A 287 15.19 1.37 -5.56
CA ASP A 287 15.29 -0.08 -5.41
C ASP A 287 13.96 -0.78 -5.73
N VAL A 288 12.83 -0.23 -5.29
CA VAL A 288 11.49 -0.72 -5.65
C VAL A 288 11.25 -0.63 -7.16
N THR A 289 11.71 0.46 -7.79
CA THR A 289 11.60 0.61 -9.24
C THR A 289 12.49 -0.41 -9.96
N GLN A 290 13.72 -0.64 -9.49
CA GLN A 290 14.61 -1.64 -10.07
C GLN A 290 14.05 -3.06 -9.95
N ALA A 291 13.48 -3.43 -8.79
CA ALA A 291 12.81 -4.73 -8.63
C ALA A 291 11.64 -4.89 -9.61
N SER A 292 10.88 -3.81 -9.83
CA SER A 292 9.78 -3.77 -10.81
C SER A 292 10.26 -3.93 -12.26
N MET A 293 11.43 -3.36 -12.57
CA MET A 293 12.08 -3.50 -13.88
C MET A 293 12.55 -4.94 -14.10
N ALA A 294 13.11 -5.60 -13.07
CA ALA A 294 13.48 -7.01 -13.13
C ALA A 294 12.26 -7.91 -13.37
N MET A 295 11.14 -7.69 -12.67
CA MET A 295 9.87 -8.41 -12.91
C MET A 295 9.40 -8.26 -14.36
N THR A 296 9.44 -7.03 -14.88
CA THR A 296 9.02 -6.73 -16.24
C THR A 296 9.98 -7.34 -17.27
N GLY A 297 11.29 -7.27 -17.03
CA GLY A 297 12.32 -7.76 -17.95
C GLY A 297 12.36 -9.28 -18.05
N VAL A 298 12.17 -10.00 -16.94
CA VAL A 298 12.05 -11.47 -16.94
C VAL A 298 10.88 -11.92 -17.82
N VAL A 299 9.76 -11.18 -17.83
CA VAL A 299 8.64 -11.44 -18.73
C VAL A 299 8.99 -11.10 -20.18
N GLN A 300 9.53 -9.91 -20.44
CA GLN A 300 9.83 -9.46 -21.81
C GLN A 300 10.88 -10.33 -22.49
N ASN A 301 11.85 -10.83 -21.73
CA ASN A 301 12.88 -11.74 -22.22
C ASN A 301 12.41 -13.20 -22.29
N ASN A 302 11.14 -13.50 -21.95
CA ASN A 302 10.60 -14.85 -21.86
C ASN A 302 11.44 -15.81 -21.00
N VAL A 303 12.06 -15.30 -19.92
CA VAL A 303 12.83 -16.12 -18.97
C VAL A 303 11.89 -17.03 -18.18
N VAL A 304 10.70 -16.54 -17.83
CA VAL A 304 9.62 -17.34 -17.24
C VAL A 304 8.47 -17.42 -18.23
N SER A 305 8.09 -18.63 -18.60
CA SER A 305 7.03 -18.90 -19.58
C SER A 305 5.67 -18.42 -19.07
N PHE A 306 4.72 -18.17 -19.98
CA PHE A 306 3.36 -17.81 -19.58
C PHE A 306 2.67 -18.89 -18.73
N ALA A 307 2.96 -20.17 -18.98
CA ALA A 307 2.40 -21.28 -18.21
C ALA A 307 2.89 -21.26 -16.74
N GLU A 308 4.18 -21.03 -16.52
CA GLU A 308 4.76 -20.89 -15.17
C GLU A 308 4.19 -19.67 -14.45
N ARG A 309 4.03 -18.55 -15.16
CA ARG A 309 3.41 -17.33 -14.60
C ARG A 309 1.96 -17.55 -14.20
N LEU A 310 1.18 -18.28 -15.00
CA LEU A 310 -0.19 -18.65 -14.64
C LEU A 310 -0.24 -19.58 -13.44
N LYS A 311 0.65 -20.58 -13.36
CA LYS A 311 0.75 -21.46 -12.18
C LYS A 311 1.06 -20.64 -10.91
N SER A 312 2.10 -19.81 -10.95
CA SER A 312 2.47 -18.88 -9.88
C SER A 312 1.31 -17.95 -9.48
N PHE A 313 0.52 -17.47 -10.45
CA PHE A 313 -0.68 -16.67 -10.18
C PHE A 313 -1.75 -17.44 -9.40
N PHE A 314 -2.05 -18.69 -9.79
CA PHE A 314 -3.01 -19.52 -9.04
C PHE A 314 -2.49 -19.86 -7.65
N ASP A 315 -1.19 -20.18 -7.54
CA ASP A 315 -0.53 -20.43 -6.26
C ASP A 315 -0.65 -19.19 -5.35
N MET A 316 -0.50 -17.99 -5.91
CA MET A 316 -0.71 -16.74 -5.18
C MET A 316 -2.16 -16.49 -4.74
N ILE A 317 -3.16 -16.83 -5.55
CA ILE A 317 -4.57 -16.75 -5.12
C ILE A 317 -4.82 -17.70 -3.95
N ILE A 318 -4.37 -18.95 -4.05
CA ILE A 318 -4.56 -19.97 -3.02
C ILE A 318 -3.80 -19.58 -1.74
N SER A 319 -2.58 -19.05 -1.88
CA SER A 319 -1.75 -18.67 -0.73
C SER A 319 -2.36 -17.54 0.11
N GLN A 320 -3.32 -16.76 -0.42
CA GLN A 320 -4.03 -15.74 0.38
C GLN A 320 -4.87 -16.34 1.51
N PHE A 321 -5.28 -17.62 1.40
CA PHE A 321 -6.12 -18.31 2.39
C PHE A 321 -5.34 -19.18 3.37
N ILE A 322 -4.03 -19.32 3.15
CA ILE A 322 -3.15 -20.17 3.96
C ILE A 322 -2.28 -19.25 4.83
N PRO A 323 -2.07 -19.52 6.13
CA PRO A 323 -1.18 -18.71 6.97
C PRO A 323 0.20 -18.51 6.35
N LEU A 324 0.84 -17.37 6.63
CA LEU A 324 2.21 -17.12 6.19
C LEU A 324 3.17 -18.13 6.84
N GLY A 325 3.94 -18.83 6.00
CA GLY A 325 4.89 -19.85 6.41
C GLY A 325 5.72 -20.29 5.21
N HIS A 326 6.86 -20.94 5.47
CA HIS A 326 7.74 -21.51 4.44
C HIS A 326 7.13 -22.79 3.87
N ILE A 327 5.97 -22.67 3.21
CA ILE A 327 5.44 -23.77 2.43
C ILE A 327 6.13 -23.70 1.07
N GLU A 328 7.15 -24.53 0.88
CA GLU A 328 7.95 -24.59 -0.36
C GLU A 328 7.06 -24.66 -1.62
N SER A 329 5.90 -25.32 -1.53
CA SER A 329 4.95 -25.44 -2.64
C SER A 329 4.37 -24.11 -3.13
N PHE A 330 4.49 -23.03 -2.35
CA PHE A 330 4.02 -21.68 -2.71
C PHE A 330 5.18 -20.68 -2.82
N HIS A 331 6.42 -21.15 -2.98
CA HIS A 331 7.59 -20.28 -3.15
C HIS A 331 7.36 -19.24 -4.26
N ASP A 332 6.89 -19.72 -5.42
CA ASP A 332 6.71 -18.93 -6.63
C ASP A 332 5.51 -17.98 -6.55
N SER A 333 4.66 -18.11 -5.53
CA SER A 333 3.51 -17.21 -5.29
C SER A 333 3.95 -15.81 -4.90
N ASN A 334 5.16 -15.67 -4.37
CA ASN A 334 5.76 -14.39 -4.05
C ASN A 334 6.69 -13.97 -5.19
N VAL A 335 6.18 -13.16 -6.12
CA VAL A 335 6.94 -12.71 -7.30
C VAL A 335 8.27 -12.06 -6.93
N ALA A 336 8.29 -11.21 -5.90
CA ALA A 336 9.52 -10.52 -5.53
C ALA A 336 10.61 -11.45 -4.98
N ARG A 337 10.21 -12.61 -4.42
CA ARG A 337 11.14 -13.68 -4.06
C ARG A 337 11.48 -14.55 -5.28
N TYR A 338 10.49 -14.91 -6.07
CA TYR A 338 10.65 -15.77 -7.25
C TYR A 338 11.61 -15.16 -8.29
N ILE A 339 11.53 -13.85 -8.54
CA ILE A 339 12.46 -13.18 -9.47
C ILE A 339 13.92 -13.20 -9.01
N GLN A 340 14.20 -13.39 -7.71
CA GLN A 340 15.57 -13.41 -7.18
C GLN A 340 16.35 -14.63 -7.67
N GLU A 341 15.67 -15.68 -8.15
CA GLU A 341 16.29 -16.83 -8.81
C GLU A 341 16.90 -16.46 -10.17
N PHE A 342 16.37 -15.42 -10.83
CA PHE A 342 16.74 -15.03 -12.20
C PHE A 342 17.49 -13.71 -12.26
N ALA A 343 17.30 -12.83 -11.28
CA ALA A 343 17.88 -11.50 -11.25
C ALA A 343 18.19 -11.07 -9.83
N THR A 344 19.39 -10.50 -9.62
CA THR A 344 19.71 -9.86 -8.35
C THR A 344 18.74 -8.69 -8.12
N THR A 345 17.96 -8.72 -7.06
CA THR A 345 17.07 -7.63 -6.64
C THR A 345 17.10 -7.53 -5.12
N LEU A 346 16.86 -6.34 -4.57
CA LEU A 346 16.79 -6.11 -3.12
C LEU A 346 15.41 -6.47 -2.52
N GLY A 347 14.55 -7.12 -3.31
CA GLY A 347 13.19 -7.49 -2.94
C GLY A 347 12.18 -6.35 -3.17
N GLY A 348 10.89 -6.69 -3.03
CA GLY A 348 9.77 -5.77 -3.28
C GLY A 348 9.45 -5.56 -4.76
N GLY A 349 8.91 -4.39 -5.10
CA GLY A 349 8.44 -4.05 -6.45
C GLY A 349 7.00 -3.54 -6.43
N TYR A 350 6.66 -2.68 -7.39
CA TYR A 350 5.31 -2.13 -7.50
C TYR A 350 4.28 -3.23 -7.67
N ILE A 351 3.14 -3.08 -7.00
CA ILE A 351 2.00 -4.00 -7.14
C ILE A 351 1.56 -4.16 -8.59
N TYR A 352 1.65 -3.09 -9.38
CA TYR A 352 1.32 -3.11 -10.80
C TYR A 352 2.28 -4.00 -11.60
N SER A 353 3.57 -3.98 -11.27
CA SER A 353 4.58 -4.81 -11.93
C SER A 353 4.51 -6.28 -11.51
N GLN A 354 4.11 -6.56 -10.27
CA GLN A 354 3.80 -7.93 -9.83
C GLN A 354 2.61 -8.51 -10.61
N TRP A 355 1.54 -7.73 -10.79
CA TRP A 355 0.40 -8.18 -11.58
C TRP A 355 0.67 -8.21 -13.09
N TYR A 356 1.57 -7.35 -13.57
CA TYR A 356 2.12 -7.46 -14.92
C TYR A 356 2.91 -8.76 -15.11
N PHE A 357 3.69 -9.18 -14.11
CA PHE A 357 4.40 -10.45 -14.14
C PHE A 357 3.44 -11.60 -14.43
N TRP A 358 2.32 -11.72 -13.72
CA TRP A 358 1.38 -12.82 -13.93
C TRP A 358 0.60 -12.74 -15.26
N LEU A 359 -0.03 -11.60 -15.54
CA LEU A 359 -1.07 -11.50 -16.57
C LEU A 359 -0.81 -10.39 -17.61
N GLY A 360 0.40 -9.82 -17.62
CA GLY A 360 0.74 -8.66 -18.45
C GLY A 360 -0.13 -7.45 -18.13
N ILE A 361 -0.42 -6.61 -19.13
CA ILE A 361 -1.24 -5.39 -18.95
C ILE A 361 -2.64 -5.70 -18.40
N SER A 362 -3.21 -6.87 -18.72
CA SER A 362 -4.51 -7.26 -18.16
C SER A 362 -4.47 -7.37 -16.63
N GLY A 363 -3.38 -7.87 -16.07
CA GLY A 363 -3.16 -7.92 -14.62
C GLY A 363 -3.12 -6.53 -13.98
N VAL A 364 -2.42 -5.58 -14.62
CA VAL A 364 -2.35 -4.18 -14.15
C VAL A 364 -3.74 -3.55 -14.07
N ILE A 365 -4.60 -3.82 -15.06
CA ILE A 365 -5.99 -3.32 -15.07
C ILE A 365 -6.78 -3.99 -13.95
N VAL A 366 -6.70 -5.31 -13.81
CA VAL A 366 -7.42 -6.06 -12.76
C VAL A 366 -7.06 -5.55 -11.37
N ILE A 367 -5.78 -5.40 -11.05
CA ILE A 367 -5.38 -4.94 -9.71
C ILE A 367 -5.79 -3.48 -9.45
N SER A 368 -5.76 -2.64 -10.48
CA SER A 368 -6.25 -1.27 -10.38
C SER A 368 -7.74 -1.23 -10.04
N LEU A 369 -8.54 -2.13 -10.62
CA LEU A 369 -9.96 -2.27 -10.30
C LEU A 369 -10.18 -2.80 -8.87
N VAL A 370 -9.38 -3.77 -8.43
CA VAL A 370 -9.43 -4.33 -7.06
C VAL A 370 -9.12 -3.24 -6.03
N ILE A 371 -8.04 -2.48 -6.19
CA ILE A 371 -7.68 -1.36 -5.30
C ILE A 371 -8.81 -0.33 -5.27
N ASN A 372 -9.34 0.04 -6.43
CA ASN A 372 -10.48 0.96 -6.52
C ASN A 372 -11.70 0.45 -5.76
N GLN A 373 -11.99 -0.85 -5.83
CA GLN A 373 -13.11 -1.45 -5.12
C GLN A 373 -12.87 -1.47 -3.60
N ILE A 374 -11.65 -1.76 -3.14
CA ILE A 374 -11.27 -1.67 -1.73
C ILE A 374 -11.47 -0.24 -1.21
N ILE A 375 -11.00 0.77 -1.94
CA ILE A 375 -11.21 2.19 -1.57
C ILE A 375 -12.71 2.51 -1.50
N LYS A 376 -13.49 2.10 -2.50
CA LYS A 376 -14.95 2.32 -2.49
C LYS A 376 -15.61 1.67 -1.27
N VAL A 377 -15.27 0.43 -0.93
CA VAL A 377 -15.90 -0.28 0.19
C VAL A 377 -15.47 0.33 1.52
N ALA A 378 -14.21 0.74 1.66
CA ALA A 378 -13.74 1.45 2.86
C ALA A 378 -14.55 2.74 3.11
N TYR A 379 -14.77 3.56 2.07
CA TYR A 379 -15.46 4.85 2.22
C TYR A 379 -16.99 4.79 2.12
N PHE A 380 -17.52 3.94 1.23
CA PHE A 380 -18.94 3.91 0.87
C PHE A 380 -19.68 2.71 1.44
N GLY A 381 -18.99 1.78 2.10
CA GLY A 381 -19.62 0.69 2.83
C GLY A 381 -20.64 1.23 3.84
N GLU A 382 -21.63 0.38 4.15
CA GLU A 382 -22.56 0.65 5.25
C GLU A 382 -21.76 0.91 6.54
N GLN A 383 -22.27 1.82 7.37
CA GLN A 383 -21.61 2.27 8.60
C GLN A 383 -21.25 1.07 9.48
N GLY A 384 -20.00 1.01 9.97
CA GLY A 384 -19.55 -0.01 10.91
C GLY A 384 -19.53 -1.45 10.41
N THR A 385 -19.61 -1.70 9.09
CA THR A 385 -19.53 -3.09 8.60
C THR A 385 -18.12 -3.64 8.75
N ILE A 386 -18.02 -4.92 9.15
CA ILE A 386 -16.73 -5.64 9.26
C ILE A 386 -15.95 -5.52 7.94
N ILE A 387 -16.63 -5.65 6.80
CA ILE A 387 -15.99 -5.55 5.47
C ILE A 387 -15.39 -4.15 5.24
N SER A 388 -16.11 -3.07 5.58
CA SER A 388 -15.59 -1.69 5.46
C SER A 388 -14.35 -1.48 6.34
N ILE A 389 -14.37 -2.01 7.57
CA ILE A 389 -13.23 -1.95 8.51
C ILE A 389 -12.03 -2.73 7.96
N THR A 390 -12.25 -3.94 7.42
CA THR A 390 -11.22 -4.73 6.77
C THR A 390 -10.61 -3.98 5.58
N CYS A 391 -11.43 -3.38 4.71
CA CYS A 391 -10.92 -2.58 3.60
C CYS A 391 -10.15 -1.34 4.07
N THR A 392 -10.59 -0.67 5.14
CA THR A 392 -9.83 0.41 5.78
C THR A 392 -8.46 -0.08 6.27
N TYR A 393 -8.41 -1.27 6.85
CA TYR A 393 -7.16 -1.89 7.28
C TYR A 393 -6.25 -2.25 6.10
N SER A 394 -6.79 -2.78 5.00
CA SER A 394 -6.03 -2.92 3.73
C SER A 394 -5.39 -1.59 3.32
N LEU A 395 -6.14 -0.49 3.40
CA LEU A 395 -5.64 0.82 3.02
C LEU A 395 -4.54 1.35 3.95
N ILE A 396 -4.54 1.02 5.23
CA ILE A 396 -3.48 1.40 6.18
C ILE A 396 -2.12 0.79 5.77
N LEU A 397 -2.14 -0.43 5.24
CA LEU A 397 -0.94 -1.16 4.82
C LEU A 397 -0.42 -0.75 3.43
N PHE A 398 -0.81 0.44 2.93
CA PHE A 398 -0.48 0.88 1.57
C PHE A 398 1.01 0.96 1.28
N SER A 399 1.82 1.32 2.28
CA SER A 399 3.27 1.38 2.14
C SER A 399 3.87 0.01 1.81
N ARG A 400 3.28 -1.08 2.29
CA ARG A 400 3.67 -2.46 1.97
C ARG A 400 3.14 -2.91 0.63
N TRP A 401 1.82 -2.90 0.43
CA TRP A 401 1.28 -3.52 -0.76
C TRP A 401 1.57 -2.73 -2.02
N PHE A 402 1.75 -1.41 -1.95
CA PHE A 402 2.07 -0.61 -3.14
C PHE A 402 3.46 -0.90 -3.69
N ALA A 403 4.45 -1.10 -2.80
CA ALA A 403 5.88 -1.13 -3.14
C ALA A 403 6.58 -2.47 -2.87
N TYR A 404 5.92 -3.42 -2.20
CA TYR A 404 6.55 -4.69 -1.79
C TYR A 404 5.74 -5.92 -2.16
N PHE A 405 4.71 -6.28 -1.38
CA PHE A 405 4.02 -7.57 -1.55
C PHE A 405 2.51 -7.40 -1.53
N PHE A 406 1.85 -8.02 -2.51
CA PHE A 406 0.39 -8.01 -2.63
C PHE A 406 -0.35 -8.58 -1.41
N ASP A 407 0.25 -9.52 -0.67
CA ASP A 407 -0.35 -10.16 0.51
C ASP A 407 -0.86 -9.15 1.56
N PHE A 408 -0.22 -7.99 1.68
CA PHE A 408 -0.64 -6.94 2.61
C PHE A 408 -1.94 -6.24 2.20
N LEU A 409 -2.36 -6.36 0.92
CA LEU A 409 -3.62 -5.81 0.43
C LEU A 409 -4.81 -6.72 0.78
N ILE A 410 -4.63 -8.04 0.69
CA ILE A 410 -5.71 -9.02 0.83
C ILE A 410 -5.50 -9.98 2.00
N LYS A 411 -4.43 -10.76 2.03
CA LYS A 411 -4.19 -11.82 3.04
C LYS A 411 -4.19 -11.31 4.48
N ILE A 412 -3.39 -10.29 4.79
CA ILE A 412 -3.32 -9.77 6.17
C ILE A 412 -4.68 -9.17 6.61
N PRO A 413 -5.36 -8.35 5.78
CA PRO A 413 -6.71 -7.90 6.08
C PRO A 413 -7.76 -9.01 6.15
N LEU A 414 -7.62 -10.08 5.36
CA LEU A 414 -8.50 -11.25 5.41
C LEU A 414 -8.40 -11.95 6.78
N MET A 415 -7.20 -12.02 7.36
CA MET A 415 -7.05 -12.54 8.73
C MET A 415 -7.79 -11.67 9.74
N LEU A 416 -7.70 -10.33 9.63
CA LEU A 416 -8.51 -9.43 10.47
C LEU A 416 -10.01 -9.66 10.26
N LEU A 417 -10.47 -9.86 9.02
CA LEU A 417 -11.88 -10.19 8.72
C LEU A 417 -12.30 -11.48 9.44
N LEU A 418 -11.52 -12.54 9.34
CA LEU A 418 -11.79 -13.82 10.00
C LEU A 418 -11.87 -13.65 11.51
N PHE A 419 -10.92 -12.94 12.12
CA PHE A 419 -10.97 -12.61 13.55
C PHE A 419 -12.27 -11.88 13.90
N LEU A 420 -12.60 -10.79 13.20
CA LEU A 420 -13.81 -10.00 13.48
C LEU A 420 -15.10 -10.79 13.29
N VAL A 421 -15.17 -11.69 12.30
CA VAL A 421 -16.32 -12.58 12.07
C VAL A 421 -16.47 -13.59 13.19
N VAL A 422 -15.38 -14.28 13.57
CA VAL A 422 -15.37 -15.24 14.69
C VAL A 422 -15.82 -14.54 15.97
N PHE A 423 -15.29 -13.35 16.25
CA PHE A 423 -15.70 -12.56 17.42
C PHE A 423 -17.18 -12.18 17.39
N LYS A 424 -17.70 -11.74 16.23
CA LYS A 424 -19.12 -11.42 16.10
C LYS A 424 -20.01 -12.63 16.37
N ILE A 425 -19.63 -13.82 15.89
CA ILE A 425 -20.39 -15.06 16.10
C ILE A 425 -20.39 -15.46 17.58
N VAL A 426 -19.20 -15.53 18.20
CA VAL A 426 -19.05 -15.94 19.62
C VAL A 426 -19.76 -14.95 20.56
N TYR A 427 -19.74 -13.66 20.25
CA TYR A 427 -20.37 -12.66 21.09
C TYR A 427 -21.89 -12.59 20.89
N SER A 428 -22.36 -12.77 19.65
CA SER A 428 -23.79 -12.85 19.33
C SER A 428 -24.50 -14.02 20.02
N SER A 429 -23.83 -15.16 20.24
CA SER A 429 -24.44 -16.30 20.92
C SER A 429 -24.64 -16.03 22.41
N LYS A 430 -23.66 -15.40 23.06
CA LYS A 430 -23.66 -15.15 24.50
C LYS A 430 -24.73 -14.14 24.94
N TYR A 431 -25.01 -13.12 24.12
CA TYR A 431 -26.10 -12.17 24.42
C TYR A 431 -27.49 -12.82 24.29
N ARG A 432 -27.69 -13.68 23.28
CA ARG A 432 -28.94 -14.45 23.15
C ARG A 432 -29.17 -15.37 24.34
N GLU A 433 -28.11 -16.02 24.86
CA GLU A 433 -28.21 -16.84 26.06
C GLU A 433 -28.63 -16.02 27.30
N VAL A 434 -28.02 -14.86 27.53
CA VAL A 434 -28.36 -13.98 28.66
C VAL A 434 -29.81 -13.49 28.57
N ASP A 435 -30.29 -13.12 27.38
CA ASP A 435 -31.69 -12.73 27.19
C ASP A 435 -32.66 -13.89 27.43
N THR A 436 -32.32 -15.11 26.97
CA THR A 436 -33.14 -16.31 27.25
C THR A 436 -33.15 -16.72 28.72
N ILE A 437 -32.04 -16.54 29.45
CA ILE A 437 -31.96 -16.81 30.89
C ILE A 437 -32.77 -15.79 31.68
N ASN A 438 -32.73 -14.52 31.29
CA ASN A 438 -33.54 -13.47 31.91
C ASN A 438 -35.03 -13.69 31.63
N LEU A 439 -35.42 -14.05 30.40
CA LEU A 439 -36.82 -14.39 30.07
C LEU A 439 -37.35 -15.60 30.85
N ARG A 440 -36.50 -16.58 31.17
CA ARG A 440 -36.86 -17.73 32.03
C ARG A 440 -36.92 -17.43 33.52
N LYS A 441 -36.40 -16.28 33.97
CA LYS A 441 -36.53 -15.83 35.37
C LYS A 441 -37.83 -15.06 35.64
N TYR A 442 -38.53 -14.64 34.58
CA TYR A 442 -39.77 -13.86 34.67
C TYR A 442 -41.02 -14.62 34.17
N ASN A 443 -40.86 -15.89 33.79
CA ASN A 443 -41.93 -16.86 33.56
C ASN A 443 -41.79 -17.99 34.58
#